data_AF-A0A966HED0-F1
#
_entry.id   AF-A0A966HED0-F1
#
_cell.length_a   1.000
_cell.length_b   1.000
_cell.length_c   1.000
_cell.angle_alpha   90.00
_cell.angle_beta   90.00
_cell.angle_gamma   90.00
#
_symmetry.space_group_name_H-M   'P 1'
#
loop_
_entity.id
_entity.type
_entity.pdbx_description
1 polymer ?
#
loop_
_entity_poly.entity_id
_entity_poly.type
_entity_poly.pdbx_seq_one_letter_code
_entity_poly.pdbx_strand_id
1 'polypeptide(L)'
;MYRLGINRQAGFTLVELLFVIVLIGILATISIVAYNNIVERAYSARVISTVEAYMQGLRLYYAENGQLPPNGWQAGCLGKTSDYPAKDGFEAGSCTRDSYGYASFANDDFANTLSSYTKNNMPDPTIKLARETYSNGAWTEYRGIYYEQWGAVPDQWAFMEYAVKGKVVCPKEYTTRYGEAENITYCNQIFEATINY
;
A
#
# COMPACT_ATOMS: atom_id res chain seq x y z
N MET A 1 -13.92 60.68 -46.98
CA MET A 1 -14.31 59.33 -47.42
C MET A 1 -13.62 58.31 -46.52
N TYR A 2 -14.37 57.58 -45.69
CA TYR A 2 -13.84 56.43 -44.93
C TYR A 2 -14.53 55.16 -45.48
N ARG A 3 -13.75 54.26 -46.08
CA ARG A 3 -14.21 52.93 -46.48
C ARG A 3 -14.16 52.02 -45.26
N LEU A 4 -15.32 51.60 -44.75
CA LEU A 4 -15.43 50.55 -43.74
C LEU A 4 -15.14 49.21 -44.41
N GLY A 5 -13.99 48.62 -44.09
CA GLY A 5 -13.66 47.25 -44.47
C GLY A 5 -14.52 46.27 -43.67
N ILE A 6 -15.31 45.47 -44.37
CA ILE A 6 -16.12 44.41 -43.77
C ILE A 6 -15.16 43.26 -43.39
N ASN A 7 -14.89 43.10 -42.09
CA ASN A 7 -14.23 41.91 -41.57
C ASN A 7 -15.13 40.70 -41.79
N ARG A 8 -14.72 39.78 -42.68
CA ARG A 8 -15.40 38.50 -42.88
C ARG A 8 -15.14 37.62 -41.65
N GLN A 9 -16.12 37.50 -40.77
CA GLN A 9 -16.12 36.48 -39.73
C GLN A 9 -16.27 35.11 -40.41
N ALA A 10 -15.19 34.33 -40.45
CA ALA A 10 -15.24 32.93 -40.85
C ALA A 10 -15.95 32.14 -39.74
N GLY A 11 -17.13 31.59 -40.04
CA GLY A 11 -17.82 30.69 -39.12
C GLY A 11 -17.12 29.33 -39.08
N PHE A 12 -16.99 28.75 -37.88
CA PHE A 12 -16.55 27.36 -37.72
C PHE A 12 -17.52 26.42 -38.44
N THR A 13 -16.99 25.46 -39.20
CA THR A 13 -17.84 24.45 -39.85
C THR A 13 -18.29 23.41 -38.82
N LEU A 14 -19.51 22.89 -38.97
CA LEU A 14 -20.01 21.78 -38.13
C LEU A 14 -19.10 20.55 -38.22
N VAL A 15 -18.45 20.36 -39.37
CA VAL A 15 -17.51 19.26 -39.61
C VAL A 15 -16.23 19.45 -38.80
N GLU A 16 -15.68 20.66 -38.71
CA GLU A 16 -14.51 20.94 -37.86
C GLU A 16 -14.80 20.67 -36.39
N LEU A 17 -15.96 21.13 -35.90
CA LEU A 17 -16.35 20.87 -34.51
C LEU A 17 -16.57 19.36 -34.25
N LEU A 18 -17.18 18.65 -35.19
CA LEU A 18 -17.40 17.21 -35.10
C LEU A 18 -16.07 16.43 -35.05
N PHE A 19 -15.10 16.78 -35.88
CA PHE A 19 -13.80 16.12 -35.86
C PHE A 19 -13.05 16.37 -34.55
N VAL A 20 -13.12 17.59 -34.01
CA VAL A 20 -12.49 17.94 -32.72
C VAL A 20 -13.06 17.10 -31.58
N ILE A 21 -14.39 16.95 -31.48
CA ILE A 21 -14.99 16.14 -30.41
C ILE A 21 -14.65 14.65 -30.55
N VAL A 22 -14.57 14.14 -31.79
CA VAL A 22 -14.16 12.76 -32.05
C VAL A 22 -12.70 12.54 -31.65
N LEU A 23 -11.81 13.45 -32.03
CA LEU A 23 -10.40 13.38 -31.64
C LEU A 23 -10.21 13.46 -30.12
N ILE A 24 -10.89 14.38 -29.44
CA ILE A 24 -10.85 14.48 -27.97
C ILE A 24 -11.35 13.17 -27.34
N GLY A 25 -12.42 12.56 -27.88
CA GLY A 25 -12.94 11.28 -27.40
C GLY A 25 -11.93 10.13 -27.50
N ILE A 26 -11.21 10.04 -28.62
CA ILE A 26 -10.17 9.02 -28.83
C ILE A 26 -9.00 9.25 -27.86
N LEU A 27 -8.49 10.49 -27.77
CA LEU A 27 -7.38 10.83 -26.89
C LEU A 27 -7.73 10.64 -25.41
N ALA A 28 -8.95 10.98 -25.00
CA ALA A 28 -9.42 10.80 -23.63
C ALA A 28 -9.45 9.32 -23.25
N THR A 29 -9.94 8.44 -24.12
CA THR A 29 -10.03 7.00 -23.86
C THR A 29 -8.63 6.39 -23.65
N ILE A 30 -7.67 6.70 -24.52
CA ILE A 30 -6.28 6.23 -24.40
C ILE A 30 -5.65 6.75 -23.09
N SER A 31 -5.87 8.03 -22.79
CA SER A 31 -5.31 8.68 -21.60
C SER A 31 -5.81 8.05 -20.30
N ILE A 32 -7.08 7.66 -20.22
CA ILE A 32 -7.66 7.02 -19.04
C ILE A 32 -6.97 5.68 -18.73
N VAL A 33 -6.78 4.83 -19.74
CA VAL A 33 -6.16 3.50 -19.56
C VAL A 33 -4.69 3.65 -19.15
N ALA A 34 -3.94 4.55 -19.77
CA ALA A 34 -2.54 4.80 -19.41
C ALA A 34 -2.41 5.37 -17.98
N TYR A 35 -3.30 6.29 -17.60
CA TYR A 35 -3.31 6.90 -16.28
C TYR A 35 -3.55 5.87 -15.16
N ASN A 36 -4.52 4.96 -15.32
CA ASN A 36 -4.81 3.94 -14.32
C ASN A 36 -3.60 3.04 -14.02
N ASN A 37 -2.88 2.61 -15.07
CA ASN A 37 -1.67 1.79 -14.92
C ASN A 37 -0.53 2.52 -14.18
N ILE A 38 -0.35 3.82 -14.43
CA ILE A 38 0.67 4.64 -13.76
C ILE A 38 0.33 4.80 -12.28
N VAL A 39 -0.94 5.08 -11.96
CA VAL A 39 -1.41 5.23 -10.58
C VAL A 39 -1.23 3.93 -9.79
N GLU A 40 -1.50 2.77 -10.38
CA GLU A 40 -1.28 1.48 -9.74
C GLU A 40 0.20 1.21 -9.45
N ARG A 41 1.09 1.49 -10.41
CA ARG A 41 2.54 1.35 -10.20
C ARG A 41 3.09 2.31 -9.14
N ALA A 42 2.67 3.56 -9.17
CA ALA A 42 3.07 4.56 -8.18
C ALA A 42 2.57 4.18 -6.78
N TYR A 43 1.36 3.64 -6.70
CA TYR A 43 0.80 3.12 -5.46
C TYR A 43 1.62 1.95 -4.91
N SER A 44 1.96 0.95 -5.74
CA SER A 44 2.79 -0.18 -5.29
C SER A 44 4.19 0.26 -4.86
N ALA A 45 4.80 1.19 -5.59
CA ALA A 45 6.09 1.76 -5.20
C ALA A 45 6.03 2.49 -3.86
N ARG A 46 4.94 3.22 -3.57
CA ARG A 46 4.70 3.83 -2.27
C ARG A 46 4.66 2.76 -1.18
N VAL A 47 3.87 1.70 -1.34
CA VAL A 47 3.75 0.65 -0.31
C VAL A 47 5.09 0.00 -0.02
N ILE A 48 5.88 -0.31 -1.05
CA ILE A 48 7.25 -0.83 -0.89
C ILE A 48 8.11 0.14 -0.06
N SER A 49 8.12 1.43 -0.42
CA SER A 49 8.90 2.44 0.32
C SER A 49 8.44 2.62 1.77
N THR A 50 7.13 2.45 2.03
CA THR A 50 6.58 2.45 3.37
C THR A 50 7.18 1.29 4.17
N VAL A 51 7.13 0.05 3.65
CA VAL A 51 7.68 -1.12 4.35
C VAL A 51 9.18 -0.95 4.63
N GLU A 52 9.96 -0.47 3.66
CA GLU A 52 11.39 -0.21 3.85
C GLU A 52 11.69 0.79 4.97
N ALA A 53 10.86 1.83 5.14
CA ALA A 53 11.01 2.77 6.24
C ALA A 53 10.72 2.14 7.61
N TYR A 54 9.70 1.28 7.70
CA TYR A 54 9.43 0.51 8.92
C TYR A 54 10.55 -0.49 9.23
N MET A 55 11.06 -1.20 8.21
CA MET A 55 12.24 -2.08 8.32
C MET A 55 13.44 -1.33 8.90
N GLN A 56 13.71 -0.12 8.40
CA GLN A 56 14.82 0.70 8.87
C GLN A 56 14.63 1.10 10.33
N GLY A 57 13.42 1.51 10.72
CA GLY A 57 13.09 1.81 12.11
C GLY A 57 13.32 0.61 13.04
N LEU A 58 12.91 -0.59 12.62
CA LEU A 58 13.13 -1.84 13.36
C LEU A 58 14.62 -2.17 13.53
N ARG A 59 15.41 -2.01 12.45
CA ARG A 59 16.86 -2.23 12.49
C ARG A 59 17.56 -1.28 13.47
N LEU A 60 17.19 -0.01 13.46
CA LEU A 60 17.75 0.98 14.39
C LEU A 60 17.34 0.69 15.83
N TYR A 61 16.07 0.36 16.08
CA TYR A 61 15.59 -0.04 17.39
C TYR A 61 16.35 -1.26 17.92
N TYR A 62 16.49 -2.30 17.10
CA TYR A 62 17.20 -3.52 17.49
C TYR A 62 18.68 -3.26 17.75
N ALA A 63 19.34 -2.44 16.94
CA ALA A 63 20.75 -2.08 17.13
C ALA A 63 21.00 -1.36 18.46
N GLU A 64 20.05 -0.55 18.94
CA GLU A 64 20.17 0.17 20.21
C GLU A 64 19.73 -0.65 21.43
N ASN A 65 18.70 -1.50 21.29
CA ASN A 65 18.05 -2.17 22.41
C ASN A 65 18.34 -3.68 22.51
N GLY A 66 18.95 -4.27 21.47
CA GLY A 66 19.25 -5.70 21.40
C GLY A 66 18.03 -6.62 21.28
N GLN A 67 16.84 -6.05 21.05
CA GLN A 67 15.58 -6.78 20.93
C GLN A 67 14.59 -6.02 20.03
N LEU A 68 13.58 -6.70 19.48
CA LEU A 68 12.53 -6.08 18.66
C LEU A 68 11.38 -5.49 19.51
N PRO A 69 10.70 -4.43 19.03
CA PRO A 69 9.61 -3.80 19.75
C PRO A 69 8.25 -4.44 19.43
N PRO A 70 7.28 -4.38 20.37
CA PRO A 70 7.38 -4.33 21.83
C PRO A 70 7.53 -5.76 22.41
N ASN A 71 8.11 -5.89 23.59
CA ASN A 71 8.29 -7.20 24.26
C ASN A 71 6.93 -7.87 24.56
N GLY A 72 6.58 -8.91 23.80
CA GLY A 72 5.36 -9.72 23.99
C GLY A 72 4.23 -9.47 22.99
N TRP A 73 4.35 -8.49 22.10
CA TRP A 73 3.39 -8.33 20.99
C TRP A 73 3.76 -9.29 19.86
N GLN A 74 2.98 -10.33 19.62
CA GLN A 74 3.35 -11.34 18.64
C GLN A 74 3.04 -10.89 17.21
N ALA A 75 1.94 -10.17 17.02
CA ALA A 75 1.48 -9.74 15.71
C ALA A 75 0.52 -8.56 15.76
N GLY A 76 0.46 -7.79 14.68
CA GLY A 76 -0.55 -6.79 14.47
C GLY A 76 -0.30 -5.90 13.26
N CYS A 77 -0.93 -4.73 13.26
CA CYS A 77 -0.86 -3.80 12.14
C CYS A 77 0.20 -2.75 12.36
N LEU A 78 0.96 -2.45 11.30
CA LEU A 78 1.82 -1.28 11.29
C LEU A 78 0.97 -0.01 11.32
N GLY A 79 1.40 0.99 12.09
CA GLY A 79 0.69 2.25 12.26
C GLY A 79 -0.07 2.36 13.57
N LYS A 80 -0.85 3.42 13.68
CA LYS A 80 -1.68 3.75 14.84
C LYS A 80 -3.11 3.27 14.62
N THR A 81 -3.83 3.06 15.71
CA THR A 81 -5.28 2.79 15.69
C THR A 81 -6.02 3.89 14.91
N SER A 82 -5.57 5.15 14.98
CA SER A 82 -6.15 6.28 14.24
C SER A 82 -6.02 6.16 12.72
N ASP A 83 -5.03 5.44 12.22
CA ASP A 83 -4.83 5.24 10.77
C ASP A 83 -5.87 4.28 10.19
N TYR A 84 -6.50 3.48 11.06
CA TYR A 84 -7.49 2.48 10.69
C TYR A 84 -8.88 2.80 11.26
N PRO A 85 -9.64 3.75 10.69
CA PRO A 85 -11.02 4.00 11.12
C PRO A 85 -11.92 2.79 10.88
N ALA A 86 -13.00 2.66 11.65
CA ALA A 86 -14.04 1.66 11.42
C ALA A 86 -14.76 1.95 10.10
N LYS A 87 -14.41 1.24 9.03
CA LYS A 87 -14.89 1.47 7.66
C LYS A 87 -14.84 0.18 6.86
N ASP A 88 -15.72 0.03 5.87
CA ASP A 88 -15.76 -1.10 4.95
C ASP A 88 -15.95 -2.45 5.69
N GLY A 89 -16.57 -2.39 6.87
CA GLY A 89 -16.83 -3.49 7.79
C GLY A 89 -15.63 -3.91 8.65
N PHE A 90 -14.50 -3.20 8.60
CA PHE A 90 -13.41 -3.39 9.53
C PHE A 90 -13.71 -2.68 10.85
N GLU A 91 -13.23 -3.27 11.93
CA GLU A 91 -13.18 -2.65 13.24
C GLU A 91 -12.17 -1.49 13.26
N ALA A 92 -12.33 -0.57 14.22
CA ALA A 92 -11.34 0.48 14.41
C ALA A 92 -10.02 -0.14 14.86
N GLY A 93 -8.93 0.30 14.25
CA GLY A 93 -7.59 -0.24 14.50
C GLY A 93 -7.23 -1.47 13.68
N SER A 94 -8.16 -2.14 13.00
CA SER A 94 -7.82 -3.37 12.27
C SER A 94 -7.36 -3.13 10.84
N CYS A 95 -6.27 -3.80 10.46
CA CYS A 95 -5.72 -3.80 9.10
C CYS A 95 -5.95 -5.11 8.37
N THR A 96 -6.34 -6.16 9.08
CA THR A 96 -6.74 -7.45 8.50
C THR A 96 -8.04 -7.92 9.12
N ARG A 97 -8.77 -8.75 8.39
CA ARG A 97 -9.87 -9.57 8.93
C ARG A 97 -10.04 -10.83 8.10
N ASP A 98 -10.48 -11.92 8.69
CA ASP A 98 -10.73 -13.17 7.98
C ASP A 98 -12.19 -13.66 8.09
N SER A 99 -12.49 -14.70 7.32
CA SER A 99 -13.80 -15.37 7.30
C SER A 99 -14.16 -16.08 8.59
N TYR A 100 -13.20 -16.26 9.50
CA TYR A 100 -13.39 -16.91 10.80
C TYR A 100 -13.60 -15.90 11.94
N GLY A 101 -13.52 -14.59 11.63
CA GLY A 101 -13.71 -13.51 12.60
C GLY A 101 -12.43 -13.08 13.32
N TYR A 102 -11.26 -13.53 12.88
CA TYR A 102 -9.99 -13.02 13.38
C TYR A 102 -9.62 -11.72 12.67
N ALA A 103 -9.05 -10.79 13.42
CA ALA A 103 -8.54 -9.52 12.93
C ALA A 103 -7.25 -9.16 13.65
N SER A 104 -6.31 -8.56 12.92
CA SER A 104 -5.10 -7.99 13.49
C SER A 104 -5.31 -6.49 13.71
N PHE A 105 -4.80 -5.98 14.83
CA PHE A 105 -5.00 -4.58 15.24
C PHE A 105 -3.68 -3.83 15.33
N ALA A 106 -3.75 -2.53 15.05
CA ALA A 106 -2.65 -1.60 15.25
C ALA A 106 -2.38 -1.41 16.74
N ASN A 107 -1.11 -1.24 17.08
CA ASN A 107 -0.65 -0.96 18.42
C ASN A 107 0.03 0.40 18.44
N ASP A 108 -0.60 1.38 19.09
CA ASP A 108 -0.07 2.74 19.19
C ASP A 108 1.29 2.77 19.89
N ASP A 109 1.55 1.90 20.87
CA ASP A 109 2.83 1.83 21.55
C ASP A 109 3.94 1.37 20.61
N PHE A 110 3.65 0.41 19.73
CA PHE A 110 4.60 -0.02 18.69
C PHE A 110 4.91 1.14 17.73
N ALA A 111 3.89 1.82 17.21
CA ALA A 111 4.07 2.93 16.29
C ALA A 111 4.81 4.11 16.95
N ASN A 112 4.47 4.45 18.19
CA ASN A 112 5.13 5.51 18.94
C ASN A 112 6.59 5.15 19.24
N THR A 113 6.87 3.88 19.61
CA THR A 113 8.23 3.38 19.83
C THR A 113 9.09 3.52 18.58
N LEU A 114 8.57 3.15 17.41
CA LEU A 114 9.33 3.22 16.16
C LEU A 114 9.43 4.64 15.59
N SER A 115 8.55 5.55 15.99
CA SER A 115 8.54 6.93 15.51
C SER A 115 9.80 7.72 15.90
N SER A 116 10.41 7.44 17.06
CA SER A 116 11.67 8.07 17.47
C SER A 116 12.85 7.68 16.56
N TYR A 117 12.81 6.46 16.01
CA TYR A 117 13.85 5.93 15.10
C TYR A 117 13.64 6.35 13.64
N THR A 118 12.49 6.94 13.32
CA THR A 118 12.12 7.38 11.97
C THR A 118 12.00 8.91 11.86
N LYS A 119 12.67 9.67 12.73
CA LYS A 119 12.61 11.14 12.79
C LYS A 119 11.19 11.69 12.93
N ASN A 120 10.30 10.97 13.61
CA ASN A 120 8.87 11.28 13.74
C ASN A 120 8.12 11.36 12.40
N ASN A 121 8.66 10.77 11.33
CA ASN A 121 8.07 10.80 9.99
C ASN A 121 7.83 9.38 9.50
N MET A 122 6.95 8.67 10.19
CA MET A 122 6.56 7.32 9.82
C MET A 122 5.55 7.38 8.65
N PRO A 123 5.80 6.67 7.54
CA PRO A 123 4.90 6.71 6.40
C PRO A 123 3.56 6.03 6.71
N ASP A 124 2.49 6.50 6.06
CA ASP A 124 1.15 5.92 6.21
C ASP A 124 1.14 4.44 5.73
N PRO A 125 0.81 3.49 6.63
CA PRO A 125 0.85 2.05 6.38
C PRO A 125 -0.43 1.49 5.76
N THR A 126 -1.44 2.34 5.52
CA THR A 126 -2.69 1.89 4.92
C THR A 126 -2.50 1.51 3.46
N ILE A 127 -3.22 0.47 3.06
CA ILE A 127 -3.25 -0.02 1.68
C ILE A 127 -4.69 -0.05 1.16
N LYS A 128 -4.85 0.04 -0.16
CA LYS A 128 -6.10 -0.24 -0.86
C LYS A 128 -6.57 -1.65 -0.50
N LEU A 129 -7.83 -1.76 -0.12
CA LEU A 129 -8.46 -3.02 0.27
C LEU A 129 -8.22 -4.13 -0.76
N ALA A 130 -7.61 -5.23 -0.31
CA ALA A 130 -7.41 -6.46 -1.05
C ALA A 130 -8.06 -7.62 -0.28
N ARG A 131 -8.63 -8.58 -1.00
CA ARG A 131 -9.16 -9.83 -0.44
C ARG A 131 -8.35 -10.97 -1.02
N GLU A 132 -8.07 -11.96 -0.20
CA GLU A 132 -7.67 -13.31 -0.58
C GLU A 132 -8.84 -14.26 -0.40
N THR A 133 -9.05 -15.16 -1.34
CA THR A 133 -9.93 -16.31 -1.17
C THR A 133 -9.13 -17.61 -1.36
N TYR A 134 -9.18 -18.47 -0.36
CA TYR A 134 -8.50 -19.76 -0.33
C TYR A 134 -9.35 -20.86 -1.00
N SER A 135 -8.72 -21.99 -1.34
CA SER A 135 -9.37 -23.11 -2.02
C SER A 135 -10.54 -23.73 -1.25
N ASN A 136 -10.55 -23.60 0.07
CA ASN A 136 -11.62 -24.05 0.96
C ASN A 136 -12.76 -23.03 1.10
N GLY A 137 -12.72 -21.90 0.39
CA GLY A 137 -13.71 -20.82 0.46
C GLY A 137 -13.51 -19.85 1.63
N ALA A 138 -12.51 -20.07 2.49
CA ALA A 138 -12.10 -19.09 3.49
C ALA A 138 -11.52 -17.86 2.80
N TRP A 139 -11.54 -16.72 3.47
CA TRP A 139 -10.99 -15.49 2.93
C TRP A 139 -10.30 -14.64 3.99
N THR A 140 -9.32 -13.84 3.58
CA THR A 140 -8.67 -12.84 4.42
C THR A 140 -8.60 -11.52 3.65
N GLU A 141 -9.00 -10.43 4.27
CA GLU A 141 -8.90 -9.09 3.72
C GLU A 141 -7.83 -8.27 4.39
N TYR A 142 -7.21 -7.40 3.60
CA TYR A 142 -6.06 -6.58 3.97
C TYR A 142 -6.32 -5.13 3.58
N ARG A 143 -6.09 -4.22 4.52
CA ARG A 143 -6.15 -2.75 4.35
C ARG A 143 -4.95 -2.03 4.99
N GLY A 144 -3.98 -2.77 5.51
CA GLY A 144 -2.69 -2.25 5.97
C GLY A 144 -1.57 -3.28 5.82
N ILE A 145 -0.40 -2.92 6.33
CA ILE A 145 0.75 -3.82 6.41
C ILE A 145 0.69 -4.57 7.74
N TYR A 146 0.72 -5.90 7.65
CA TYR A 146 0.79 -6.79 8.79
C TYR A 146 2.25 -6.97 9.24
N TYR A 147 2.47 -7.00 10.55
CA TYR A 147 3.76 -7.27 11.18
C TYR A 147 3.59 -8.39 12.19
N GLU A 148 4.54 -9.29 12.21
CA GLU A 148 4.58 -10.37 13.19
C GLU A 148 6.03 -10.65 13.59
N GLN A 149 6.24 -10.89 14.88
CA GLN A 149 7.54 -11.19 15.46
C GLN A 149 7.48 -12.48 16.27
N TRP A 150 8.58 -13.21 16.22
CA TRP A 150 8.75 -14.51 16.84
C TRP A 150 10.15 -14.67 17.43
N GLY A 151 10.26 -15.66 18.30
CA GLY A 151 11.51 -15.99 18.98
C GLY A 151 11.75 -15.14 20.21
N ALA A 152 12.87 -15.42 20.87
CA ALA A 152 13.35 -14.72 22.05
C ALA A 152 14.82 -14.35 21.81
N VAL A 153 15.30 -13.32 22.48
CA VAL A 153 16.72 -12.93 22.40
C VAL A 153 17.59 -14.13 22.78
N PRO A 154 18.62 -14.48 21.97
CA PRO A 154 19.18 -13.71 20.85
C PRO A 154 18.56 -13.99 19.47
N ASP A 155 17.75 -15.04 19.31
CA ASP A 155 17.22 -15.51 18.02
C ASP A 155 15.80 -14.96 17.77
N GLN A 156 15.71 -13.64 17.56
CA GLN A 156 14.45 -13.00 17.17
C GLN A 156 14.37 -12.85 15.66
N TRP A 157 13.16 -13.02 15.13
CA TRP A 157 12.86 -12.69 13.74
C TRP A 157 11.49 -12.03 13.67
N ALA A 158 11.32 -11.18 12.67
CA ALA A 158 10.03 -10.58 12.35
C ALA A 158 9.80 -10.64 10.85
N PHE A 159 8.55 -10.56 10.45
CA PHE A 159 8.21 -10.35 9.06
C PHE A 159 7.13 -9.30 8.90
N MET A 160 7.12 -8.68 7.73
CA MET A 160 6.07 -7.78 7.31
C MET A 160 5.43 -8.30 6.04
N GLU A 161 4.10 -8.29 6.00
CA GLU A 161 3.32 -8.78 4.88
C GLU A 161 2.29 -7.75 4.45
N TYR A 162 2.13 -7.59 3.13
CA TYR A 162 1.09 -6.76 2.55
C TYR A 162 0.62 -7.33 1.21
N ALA A 163 -0.60 -6.96 0.84
CA ALA A 163 -1.22 -7.32 -0.43
C ALA A 163 -1.39 -6.08 -1.31
N VAL A 164 -1.10 -6.21 -2.61
CA VAL A 164 -1.36 -5.18 -3.61
C VAL A 164 -2.21 -5.75 -4.75
N LYS A 165 -3.11 -4.93 -5.30
CA LYS A 165 -3.86 -5.31 -6.51
C LYS A 165 -2.95 -5.28 -7.73
N GLY A 166 -3.19 -6.21 -8.64
CA GLY A 166 -2.43 -6.37 -9.87
C GLY A 166 -1.23 -7.30 -9.69
N LYS A 167 -0.64 -7.68 -10.82
CA LYS A 167 0.64 -8.39 -10.88
C LYS A 167 1.80 -7.41 -10.69
N VAL A 168 2.28 -7.31 -9.46
CA VAL A 168 3.40 -6.44 -9.07
C VAL A 168 4.62 -7.30 -8.84
N VAL A 169 5.81 -6.79 -9.16
CA VAL A 169 7.07 -7.45 -8.78
C VAL A 169 7.47 -6.92 -7.42
N CYS A 170 7.42 -7.77 -6.39
CA CYS A 170 7.97 -7.41 -5.07
C CYS A 170 9.50 -7.29 -5.15
N PRO A 171 10.15 -6.57 -4.23
CA PRO A 171 11.61 -6.53 -4.18
C PRO A 171 12.22 -7.93 -4.02
N LYS A 172 13.45 -8.14 -4.49
CA LYS A 172 14.07 -9.48 -4.59
C LYS A 172 14.25 -10.20 -3.25
N GLU A 173 14.29 -9.46 -2.14
CA GLU A 173 14.41 -9.99 -0.78
C GLU A 173 13.07 -10.52 -0.22
N TYR A 174 11.98 -10.36 -0.98
CA TYR A 174 10.64 -10.70 -0.54
C TYR A 174 10.22 -12.06 -1.09
N THR A 175 9.47 -12.81 -0.29
CA THR A 175 8.69 -13.93 -0.79
C THR A 175 7.42 -13.38 -1.47
N THR A 176 7.07 -13.94 -2.62
CA THR A 176 5.96 -13.45 -3.45
C THR A 176 4.96 -14.55 -3.74
N ARG A 177 3.68 -14.30 -3.46
CA ARG A 177 2.56 -15.16 -3.89
C ARG A 177 1.62 -14.36 -4.78
N TYR A 178 1.26 -14.90 -5.94
CA TYR A 178 0.27 -14.28 -6.82
C TYR A 178 -1.06 -15.04 -6.72
N GLY A 179 -2.11 -14.35 -6.32
CA GLY A 179 -3.47 -14.88 -6.29
C GLY A 179 -4.15 -14.62 -7.63
N GLU A 180 -4.19 -15.64 -8.50
CA GLU A 180 -4.74 -15.52 -9.86
C GLU A 180 -6.24 -15.20 -9.86
N ALA A 181 -7.01 -15.76 -8.92
CA ALA A 181 -8.46 -15.60 -8.86
C ALA A 181 -8.91 -14.14 -8.59
N GLU A 182 -8.12 -13.39 -7.82
CA GLU A 182 -8.46 -12.03 -7.38
C GLU A 182 -7.51 -10.96 -7.91
N ASN A 183 -6.54 -11.34 -8.75
CA ASN A 183 -5.51 -10.46 -9.34
C ASN A 183 -4.81 -9.64 -8.25
N ILE A 184 -4.20 -10.34 -7.31
CA ILE A 184 -3.49 -9.76 -6.15
C ILE A 184 -2.08 -10.33 -6.05
N THR A 185 -1.13 -9.51 -5.64
CA THR A 185 0.23 -9.93 -5.30
C THR A 185 0.47 -9.72 -3.82
N TYR A 186 0.95 -10.77 -3.16
CA TYR A 186 1.47 -10.73 -1.80
C TYR A 186 2.97 -10.55 -1.83
N CYS A 187 3.44 -9.64 -0.99
CA CYS A 187 4.84 -9.42 -0.75
C CYS A 187 5.09 -9.57 0.75
N ASN A 188 6.00 -10.47 1.12
CA ASN A 188 6.43 -10.66 2.50
C ASN A 188 7.95 -10.50 2.59
N GLN A 189 8.43 -9.71 3.56
CA GLN A 189 9.85 -9.58 3.87
C GLN A 189 10.13 -10.07 5.29
N ILE A 190 11.14 -10.93 5.41
CA ILE A 190 11.66 -11.43 6.67
C ILE A 190 12.84 -10.57 7.12
N PHE A 191 12.86 -10.26 8.40
CA PHE A 191 13.94 -9.63 9.13
C PHE A 191 14.45 -10.63 10.18
N GLU A 192 15.64 -11.17 9.97
CA GLU A 192 16.34 -12.01 10.95
C GLU A 192 17.23 -11.10 11.81
N ALA A 193 16.96 -11.08 13.12
CA ALA A 193 17.70 -10.30 14.09
C ALA A 193 18.75 -11.23 14.73
N THR A 194 19.90 -11.41 14.07
CA THR A 194 21.00 -12.21 14.61
C THR A 194 22.05 -11.27 15.21
N ILE A 195 22.34 -11.41 16.51
CA ILE A 195 23.49 -10.76 17.13
C ILE A 195 24.74 -11.48 16.61
N ASN A 196 25.47 -10.85 15.69
CA ASN A 196 26.85 -11.26 15.40
C ASN A 196 27.71 -10.81 16.58
N TYR A 197 28.09 -11.76 17.44
CA TYR A 197 29.07 -11.58 18.51
C TYR A 197 30.49 -11.34 17.97
#